data_AF-A0A7L9BM49-F1
#
_entry.id   AF-A0A7L9BM49-F1
#
_cell.length_a   1.000
_cell.length_b   1.000
_cell.length_c   1.000
_cell.angle_alpha   90.00
_cell.angle_beta   90.00
_cell.angle_gamma   90.00
#
_symmetry.space_group_name_H-M   'P 1'
#
loop_
_entity.id
_entity.type
_entity.pdbx_description
1 polymer ?
#
loop_
_entity_poly.entity_id
_entity_poly.type
_entity_poly.pdbx_seq_one_letter_code
_entity_poly.pdbx_strand_id
1 'polypeptide(L)'
;MLPALDMGTFEPLAGVADLPLGVHLLVAAAFVAGLIMWLAGGRVVRPAFVTLCALAGAAAGAVMIPTVLREPIQGVPPVYAGLGAGVIAGLVAGVMLFRIALGVSAGTVLACAAVLIAMISLSREPGALPGAPRSADEAVVFVRDHSAAAAAEIGPVRGPEAASRLQEFTQRTREQAQAWWDQLPDRSRSFLLAALAGGFVLGLLVGLAAPGTTSELITALAGGGVVLASGGWLLSALSPDLASRVTLSPDLVAAVWLLVAAAGFWVQWQGEPAKPQRPAAA
;
A
#
# COMPACT_ATOMS: atom_id res chain seq x y z
N MET A 1 -28.66 -10.41 -42.17
CA MET A 1 -29.42 -9.52 -41.29
C MET A 1 -29.03 -9.85 -39.87
N LEU A 2 -28.07 -9.09 -39.32
CA LEU A 2 -27.69 -9.20 -37.91
C LEU A 2 -28.69 -8.36 -37.11
N PRO A 3 -29.25 -8.86 -36.00
CA PRO A 3 -30.11 -8.06 -35.15
C PRO A 3 -29.32 -6.86 -34.65
N ALA A 4 -29.89 -5.66 -34.82
CA ALA A 4 -29.39 -4.46 -34.17
C ALA A 4 -29.36 -4.75 -32.67
N LEU A 5 -28.16 -4.85 -32.10
CA LEU A 5 -27.98 -4.89 -30.67
C LEU A 5 -28.48 -3.55 -30.14
N ASP A 6 -29.66 -3.59 -29.55
CA ASP A 6 -30.20 -2.52 -28.72
C ASP A 6 -29.16 -2.28 -27.62
N MET A 7 -28.32 -1.26 -27.81
CA MET A 7 -27.40 -0.77 -26.80
C MET A 7 -28.27 -0.13 -25.73
N GLY A 8 -28.80 -0.99 -24.84
CA GLY A 8 -29.64 -0.62 -23.73
C GLY A 8 -29.09 0.64 -23.10
N THR A 9 -29.94 1.66 -23.06
CA THR A 9 -29.71 2.91 -22.37
C THR A 9 -29.16 2.59 -20.98
N PHE A 10 -27.87 2.85 -20.77
CA PHE A 10 -27.24 2.75 -19.46
C PHE A 10 -28.03 3.64 -18.50
N GLU A 11 -28.77 3.06 -17.56
CA GLU A 11 -29.29 3.84 -16.44
C GLU A 11 -28.09 4.48 -15.72
N PRO A 12 -28.02 5.82 -15.64
CA PRO A 12 -26.94 6.49 -14.92
C PRO A 12 -26.99 6.01 -13.47
N LEU A 13 -25.88 5.41 -13.03
CA LEU A 13 -25.66 4.84 -11.71
C LEU A 13 -26.25 5.70 -10.58
N ALA A 14 -27.35 5.25 -9.97
CA ALA A 14 -27.82 5.70 -8.65
C ALA A 14 -26.91 5.15 -7.51
N GLY A 15 -25.59 5.11 -7.70
CA GLY A 15 -24.75 4.13 -6.98
C GLY A 15 -23.50 4.64 -6.27
N VAL A 16 -22.84 5.71 -6.74
CA VAL A 16 -21.58 6.19 -6.14
C VAL A 16 -21.76 7.55 -5.49
N ALA A 17 -22.47 8.47 -6.15
CA ALA A 17 -22.80 9.78 -5.59
C ALA A 17 -23.68 9.68 -4.33
N ASP A 18 -24.46 8.60 -4.20
CA ASP A 18 -25.35 8.35 -3.07
C ASP A 18 -24.64 7.72 -1.86
N LEU A 19 -23.34 7.43 -1.97
CA LEU A 19 -22.58 6.91 -0.83
C LEU A 19 -22.48 7.94 0.30
N PRO A 20 -22.47 7.51 1.58
CA PRO A 20 -22.35 8.42 2.70
C PRO A 20 -21.15 9.37 2.56
N LEU A 21 -21.31 10.64 2.95
CA LEU A 21 -20.25 11.65 2.89
C LEU A 21 -18.93 11.17 3.55
N GLY A 22 -19.04 10.34 4.60
CA GLY A 22 -17.88 9.74 5.26
C GLY A 22 -17.00 8.90 4.34
N VAL A 23 -17.58 8.18 3.37
CA VAL A 23 -16.82 7.38 2.40
C VAL A 23 -16.08 8.29 1.43
N HIS A 24 -16.75 9.33 0.90
CA HIS A 24 -16.13 10.34 0.04
C HIS A 24 -14.95 11.04 0.73
N LEU A 25 -15.13 11.43 2.00
CA LEU A 25 -14.07 12.04 2.80
C LEU A 25 -12.90 11.07 3.05
N LEU A 26 -13.19 9.79 3.29
CA LEU A 26 -12.17 8.77 3.47
C LEU A 26 -11.36 8.56 2.18
N VAL A 27 -12.02 8.45 1.02
CA VAL A 27 -11.33 8.30 -0.28
C VAL A 27 -10.54 9.55 -0.63
N ALA A 28 -11.08 10.74 -0.39
CA ALA A 28 -10.35 12.01 -0.57
C ALA A 28 -9.13 12.09 0.36
N ALA A 29 -9.27 11.68 1.63
CA ALA A 29 -8.14 11.62 2.55
C ALA A 29 -7.08 10.60 2.11
N ALA A 30 -7.50 9.43 1.61
CA ALA A 30 -6.60 8.43 1.04
C ALA A 30 -5.86 8.95 -0.19
N PHE A 31 -6.55 9.67 -1.08
CA PHE A 31 -5.93 10.33 -2.23
C PHE A 31 -4.87 11.35 -1.81
N VAL A 32 -5.18 12.22 -0.84
CA VAL A 32 -4.23 13.21 -0.29
C VAL A 32 -3.06 12.52 0.39
N ALA A 33 -3.31 11.49 1.20
CA ALA A 33 -2.25 10.70 1.83
C ALA A 33 -1.34 10.04 0.78
N GLY A 34 -1.94 9.49 -0.28
CA GLY A 34 -1.23 8.94 -1.44
C GLY A 34 -0.35 9.99 -2.13
N LEU A 35 -0.86 11.20 -2.33
CA LEU A 35 -0.07 12.31 -2.90
C LEU A 35 1.09 12.74 -1.98
N ILE A 36 0.87 12.85 -0.67
CA ILE A 36 1.93 13.17 0.29
C ILE A 36 3.01 12.09 0.28
N MET A 37 2.60 10.82 0.29
CA MET A 37 3.50 9.68 0.21
C MET A 37 4.25 9.65 -1.13
N TRP A 38 3.59 10.01 -2.22
CA TRP A 38 4.19 10.11 -3.56
C TRP A 38 5.19 11.27 -3.68
N LEU A 39 4.97 12.40 -3.00
CA LEU A 39 5.86 13.58 -3.05
C LEU A 39 7.01 13.54 -2.03
N ALA A 40 6.76 13.02 -0.84
CA ALA A 40 7.63 13.21 0.33
C ALA A 40 7.89 11.94 1.14
N GLY A 41 7.44 10.77 0.64
CA GLY A 41 7.50 9.52 1.39
C GLY A 41 8.89 9.17 1.92
N GLY A 42 9.92 9.20 1.08
CA GLY A 42 11.29 8.89 1.50
C GLY A 42 11.80 9.78 2.64
N ARG A 43 11.39 11.06 2.68
CA ARG A 43 11.85 12.04 3.68
C ARG A 43 11.10 11.97 4.99
N VAL A 44 9.83 11.58 4.97
CA VAL A 44 8.97 11.57 6.17
C VAL A 44 9.04 10.25 6.91
N VAL A 45 9.12 9.12 6.20
CA VAL A 45 9.02 7.79 6.83
C VAL A 45 10.18 7.52 7.78
N ARG A 46 11.42 7.87 7.39
CA ARG A 46 12.60 7.64 8.22
C ARG A 46 12.58 8.40 9.56
N PRO A 47 12.41 9.73 9.61
CA PRO A 47 12.36 10.45 10.88
C PRO A 47 11.16 10.03 11.71
N ALA A 48 9.99 9.81 11.11
CA ALA A 48 8.81 9.34 11.84
C ALA A 48 9.08 8.01 12.55
N PHE A 49 9.68 7.03 11.86
CA PHE A 49 10.00 5.74 12.43
C PHE A 49 11.01 5.84 13.59
N VAL A 50 12.08 6.62 13.40
CA VAL A 50 13.12 6.82 14.42
C VAL A 50 12.56 7.53 15.65
N THR A 51 11.71 8.55 15.47
CA THR A 51 11.07 9.27 16.57
C THR A 51 10.12 8.35 17.34
N LEU A 52 9.31 7.53 16.66
CA LEU A 52 8.42 6.57 17.33
C LEU A 52 9.21 5.54 18.16
N CYS A 53 10.29 4.99 17.64
CA CYS A 53 11.15 4.07 18.39
C CYS A 53 11.87 4.75 19.56
N ALA A 54 12.30 6.00 19.40
CA ALA A 54 12.88 6.79 20.48
C ALA A 54 11.88 7.02 21.63
N LEU A 55 10.64 7.38 21.30
CA LEU A 55 9.56 7.57 22.28
C LEU A 55 9.20 6.25 22.99
N ALA A 56 9.08 5.16 22.24
CA ALA A 56 8.83 3.84 22.80
C ALA A 56 9.98 3.38 23.72
N GLY A 57 11.23 3.60 23.28
CA GLY A 57 12.43 3.32 24.09
C GLY A 57 12.48 4.17 25.36
N ALA A 58 12.14 5.45 25.27
CA ALA A 58 12.05 6.36 26.42
C ALA A 58 11.02 5.86 27.46
N ALA A 59 9.83 5.48 26.99
CA ALA A 59 8.77 4.95 27.84
C ALA A 59 9.19 3.63 28.51
N ALA A 60 9.76 2.70 27.73
CA ALA A 60 10.26 1.43 28.27
C ALA A 60 11.40 1.64 29.28
N GLY A 61 12.37 2.50 28.96
CA GLY A 61 13.49 2.82 29.85
C GLY A 61 13.05 3.48 31.15
N ALA A 62 12.09 4.40 31.09
CA ALA A 62 11.52 5.05 32.28
C ALA A 62 10.80 4.06 33.22
N VAL A 63 10.22 2.99 32.69
CA VAL A 63 9.54 1.95 33.48
C VAL A 63 10.52 0.89 33.98
N MET A 64 11.43 0.41 33.12
CA MET A 64 12.29 -0.73 33.45
C MET A 64 13.49 -0.34 34.34
N ILE A 65 14.15 0.79 34.07
CA ILE A 65 15.39 1.15 34.78
C ILE A 65 15.18 1.35 36.29
N PRO A 66 14.13 2.03 36.78
CA PRO A 66 13.91 2.17 38.22
C PRO A 66 13.68 0.84 38.97
N THR A 67 13.27 -0.22 38.26
CA THR A 67 13.09 -1.54 38.88
C THR A 67 14.42 -2.25 39.12
N VAL A 68 15.45 -1.92 38.32
CA VAL A 68 16.80 -2.49 38.40
C VAL A 68 17.74 -1.60 39.23
N LEU A 69 17.72 -0.29 38.96
CA LEU A 69 18.54 0.72 39.63
C LEU A 69 17.71 1.42 40.71
N ARG A 70 17.81 0.91 41.95
CA ARG A 70 17.11 1.47 43.11
C ARG A 70 17.79 2.72 43.66
N GLU A 71 19.10 2.87 43.46
CA GLU A 71 19.89 3.98 43.99
C GLU A 71 20.18 5.04 42.92
N PRO A 72 20.17 6.34 43.27
CA PRO A 72 20.51 7.41 42.33
C PRO A 72 21.96 7.31 41.88
N ILE A 73 22.20 7.39 40.57
CA ILE A 73 23.56 7.45 40.01
C ILE A 73 23.97 8.93 39.96
N GLN A 74 24.98 9.31 40.74
CA GLN A 74 25.52 10.68 40.78
C GLN A 74 24.46 11.76 41.08
N GLY A 75 23.45 11.44 41.91
CA GLY A 75 22.38 12.35 42.27
C GLY A 75 21.28 12.53 41.22
N VAL A 76 21.36 11.83 40.08
CA VAL A 76 20.29 11.83 39.07
C VAL A 76 19.22 10.78 39.45
N PRO A 77 17.93 11.15 39.55
CA PRO A 77 16.87 10.19 39.80
C PRO A 77 16.85 9.07 38.73
N PRO A 78 16.69 7.80 39.12
CA PRO A 78 16.73 6.65 38.19
C PRO A 78 15.77 6.74 37.00
N VAL A 79 14.63 7.42 37.17
CA VAL A 79 13.65 7.65 36.09
C VAL A 79 14.25 8.45 34.93
N TYR A 80 15.01 9.52 35.23
CA TYR A 80 15.64 10.34 34.18
C TYR A 80 16.80 9.62 33.51
N ALA A 81 17.59 8.86 34.29
CA ALA A 81 18.63 7.99 33.74
C ALA A 81 18.01 6.93 32.80
N GLY A 82 16.89 6.34 33.19
CA GLY A 82 16.14 5.39 32.39
C GLY A 82 15.56 5.98 31.12
N LEU A 83 14.99 7.18 31.19
CA LEU A 83 14.47 7.90 30.03
C LEU A 83 15.59 8.19 29.02
N GLY A 84 16.74 8.72 29.48
CA GLY A 84 17.88 9.02 28.63
C GLY A 84 18.46 7.76 27.96
N ALA A 85 18.72 6.71 28.74
CA ALA A 85 19.19 5.43 28.21
C ALA A 85 18.19 4.80 27.23
N GLY A 86 16.89 4.89 27.57
CA GLY A 86 15.79 4.41 26.74
C GLY A 86 15.69 5.12 25.40
N VAL A 87 15.83 6.44 25.35
CA VAL A 87 15.88 7.22 24.10
C VAL A 87 17.04 6.76 23.22
N ILE A 88 18.25 6.64 23.78
CA ILE A 88 19.44 6.23 23.02
C ILE A 88 19.26 4.81 22.46
N ALA A 89 18.83 3.87 23.29
CA ALA A 89 18.55 2.49 22.88
C ALA A 89 17.45 2.44 21.81
N GLY A 90 16.37 3.21 22.00
CA GLY A 90 15.26 3.33 21.05
C GLY A 90 15.66 3.92 19.71
N LEU A 91 16.55 4.92 19.68
CA LEU A 91 17.10 5.49 18.46
C LEU A 91 17.93 4.46 17.68
N VAL A 92 18.83 3.74 18.36
CA VAL A 92 19.66 2.70 17.74
C VAL A 92 18.80 1.57 17.20
N ALA A 93 17.88 1.06 18.03
CA ALA A 93 16.94 0.02 17.63
C ALA A 93 16.05 0.49 16.47
N GLY A 94 15.58 1.73 16.50
CA GLY A 94 14.75 2.32 15.44
C GLY A 94 15.47 2.38 14.10
N VAL A 95 16.74 2.78 14.08
CA VAL A 95 17.54 2.78 12.84
C VAL A 95 17.76 1.36 12.30
N MET A 96 17.99 0.37 13.18
CA MET A 96 18.15 -1.03 12.76
C MET A 96 16.84 -1.63 12.24
N LEU A 97 15.75 -1.45 12.99
CA LEU A 97 14.41 -1.91 12.62
C LEU A 97 13.93 -1.26 11.34
N PHE A 98 14.22 0.02 11.12
CA PHE A 98 13.88 0.72 9.89
C PHE A 98 14.45 0.02 8.65
N ARG A 99 15.70 -0.47 8.70
CA ARG A 99 16.31 -1.18 7.55
C ARG A 99 15.60 -2.51 7.26
N ILE A 100 15.23 -3.24 8.31
CA ILE A 100 14.51 -4.52 8.17
C ILE A 100 13.11 -4.26 7.64
N ALA A 101 12.39 -3.31 8.24
CA ALA A 101 11.05 -2.90 7.81
C ALA A 101 11.07 -2.46 6.34
N LEU A 102 12.04 -1.64 5.94
CA LEU A 102 12.21 -1.22 4.55
C LEU A 102 12.43 -2.41 3.61
N GLY A 103 13.32 -3.34 3.97
CA GLY A 103 13.56 -4.55 3.16
C GLY A 103 12.31 -5.40 3.01
N VAL A 104 11.57 -5.63 4.11
CA VAL A 104 10.32 -6.40 4.09
C VAL A 104 9.25 -5.69 3.25
N SER A 105 9.07 -4.38 3.44
CA SER A 105 8.13 -3.58 2.64
C SER A 105 8.49 -3.59 1.15
N ALA A 106 9.78 -3.46 0.81
CA ALA A 106 10.27 -3.58 -0.56
C ALA A 106 9.91 -4.93 -1.16
N GLY A 107 10.19 -6.00 -0.40
CA GLY A 107 9.83 -7.37 -0.74
C GLY A 107 8.33 -7.50 -1.01
N THR A 108 7.48 -7.06 -0.08
CA THR A 108 6.03 -7.15 -0.21
C THR A 108 5.51 -6.40 -1.44
N VAL A 109 5.97 -5.16 -1.66
CA VAL A 109 5.52 -4.35 -2.81
C VAL A 109 5.94 -4.98 -4.14
N LEU A 110 7.19 -5.44 -4.27
CA LEU A 110 7.63 -6.11 -5.49
C LEU A 110 7.00 -7.50 -5.67
N ALA A 111 6.70 -8.21 -4.58
CA ALA A 111 5.94 -9.45 -4.63
C ALA A 111 4.53 -9.22 -5.19
N CYS A 112 3.82 -8.20 -4.68
CA CYS A 112 2.51 -7.81 -5.20
C CYS A 112 2.60 -7.39 -6.69
N ALA A 113 3.59 -6.59 -7.06
CA ALA A 113 3.80 -6.18 -8.45
C ALA A 113 4.09 -7.39 -9.36
N ALA A 114 4.94 -8.32 -8.92
CA ALA A 114 5.25 -9.53 -9.67
C ALA A 114 4.02 -10.44 -9.83
N VAL A 115 3.20 -10.58 -8.79
CA VAL A 115 1.92 -11.32 -8.87
C VAL A 115 0.96 -10.65 -9.85
N LEU A 116 0.85 -9.31 -9.84
CA LEU A 116 0.02 -8.59 -10.81
C LEU A 116 0.50 -8.81 -12.25
N ILE A 117 1.81 -8.74 -12.50
CA ILE A 117 2.39 -9.03 -13.82
C ILE A 117 2.12 -10.48 -14.23
N ALA A 118 2.25 -11.43 -13.31
CA ALA A 118 1.97 -12.83 -13.55
C ALA A 118 0.48 -13.06 -13.87
N MET A 119 -0.43 -12.40 -13.15
CA MET A 119 -1.86 -12.42 -13.43
C MET A 119 -2.18 -11.85 -14.82
N ILE A 120 -1.57 -10.73 -15.20
CA ILE A 120 -1.71 -10.13 -16.55
C ILE A 120 -1.16 -11.07 -17.63
N SER A 121 -0.09 -11.82 -17.32
CA SER A 121 0.46 -12.80 -18.27
C SER A 121 -0.45 -14.02 -18.41
N LEU A 122 -0.98 -14.54 -17.29
CA LEU A 122 -1.90 -15.68 -17.27
C LEU A 122 -3.26 -15.34 -17.88
N SER A 123 -3.73 -14.09 -17.80
CA SER A 123 -5.00 -13.69 -18.43
C SER A 123 -4.97 -13.80 -19.97
N ARG A 124 -3.78 -13.88 -20.57
CA ARG A 124 -3.60 -14.12 -22.01
C ARG A 124 -3.70 -15.62 -22.38
N GLU A 125 -3.64 -16.52 -21.40
CA GLU A 125 -3.76 -17.97 -21.60
C GLU A 125 -5.20 -18.43 -21.28
N PRO A 126 -5.97 -18.91 -22.27
CA PRO A 126 -7.34 -19.38 -22.05
C PRO A 126 -7.41 -20.50 -21.01
N GLY A 127 -8.18 -20.29 -19.94
CA GLY A 127 -8.37 -21.28 -18.87
C GLY A 127 -7.31 -21.25 -17.76
N ALA A 128 -6.33 -20.35 -17.82
CA ALA A 128 -5.30 -20.25 -16.78
C ALA A 128 -5.81 -19.62 -15.47
N LEU A 129 -6.87 -18.80 -15.52
CA LEU A 129 -7.48 -18.14 -14.37
C LEU A 129 -8.98 -18.48 -14.30
N PRO A 130 -9.48 -19.04 -13.18
CA PRO A 130 -10.90 -19.34 -13.01
C PRO A 130 -11.69 -18.03 -12.85
N GLY A 131 -12.80 -17.90 -13.58
CA GLY A 131 -13.70 -16.75 -13.46
C GLY A 131 -13.11 -15.41 -13.91
N ALA A 132 -11.95 -15.40 -14.58
CA ALA A 132 -11.38 -14.18 -15.10
C ALA A 132 -12.33 -13.58 -16.16
N PRO A 133 -12.69 -12.29 -16.04
CA PRO A 133 -13.51 -11.62 -17.03
C PRO A 133 -12.83 -11.69 -18.38
N ARG A 134 -13.57 -12.14 -19.40
CA ARG A 134 -13.07 -12.36 -20.76
C ARG A 134 -13.01 -11.07 -21.58
N SER A 135 -13.68 -10.03 -21.10
CA SER A 135 -13.73 -8.71 -21.72
C SER A 135 -13.53 -7.61 -20.69
N ALA A 136 -13.20 -6.42 -21.17
CA ALA A 136 -13.13 -5.22 -20.33
C ALA A 136 -14.49 -4.93 -19.67
N ASP A 137 -15.59 -5.13 -20.39
CA ASP A 137 -16.94 -4.90 -19.87
C ASP A 137 -17.29 -5.86 -18.73
N GLU A 138 -16.98 -7.16 -18.88
CA GLU A 138 -17.14 -8.14 -17.81
C GLU A 138 -16.27 -7.79 -16.60
N ALA A 139 -15.06 -7.26 -16.82
CA ALA A 139 -14.17 -6.85 -15.73
C ALA A 139 -14.74 -5.65 -14.97
N VAL A 140 -15.29 -4.67 -15.68
CA VAL A 140 -15.95 -3.49 -15.08
C VAL A 140 -17.16 -3.93 -14.26
N VAL A 141 -18.01 -4.81 -14.80
CA VAL A 141 -19.18 -5.34 -14.07
C VAL A 141 -18.73 -6.14 -12.84
N PHE A 142 -17.74 -7.03 -12.99
CA PHE A 142 -17.20 -7.82 -11.88
C PHE A 142 -16.68 -6.95 -10.74
N VAL A 143 -15.86 -5.93 -11.05
CA VAL A 143 -15.30 -5.00 -10.05
C VAL A 143 -16.40 -4.16 -9.42
N ARG A 144 -17.36 -3.67 -10.21
CA ARG A 144 -18.50 -2.90 -9.70
C ARG A 144 -19.33 -3.73 -8.71
N ASP A 145 -19.68 -4.96 -9.07
CA ASP A 145 -20.54 -5.79 -8.25
C ASP A 145 -19.83 -6.22 -6.95
N HIS A 146 -18.53 -6.54 -7.02
CA HIS A 146 -17.71 -6.82 -5.83
C HIS A 146 -17.51 -5.60 -4.94
N SER A 147 -17.28 -4.42 -5.53
CA SER A 147 -17.09 -3.18 -4.77
C SER A 147 -18.39 -2.70 -4.13
N ALA A 148 -19.53 -2.84 -4.80
CA ALA A 148 -20.85 -2.55 -4.24
C ALA A 148 -21.19 -3.50 -3.08
N ALA A 149 -20.93 -4.81 -3.23
CA ALA A 149 -21.11 -5.79 -2.16
C ALA A 149 -20.22 -5.46 -0.94
N ALA A 150 -18.94 -5.18 -1.17
CA ALA A 150 -18.02 -4.77 -0.11
C ALA A 150 -18.44 -3.46 0.57
N ALA A 151 -18.89 -2.46 -0.20
CA ALA A 151 -19.35 -1.18 0.35
C ALA A 151 -20.62 -1.31 1.21
N ALA A 152 -21.58 -2.14 0.78
CA ALA A 152 -22.79 -2.42 1.55
C ALA A 152 -22.46 -3.09 2.89
N GLU A 153 -21.44 -3.95 2.89
CA GLU A 153 -20.97 -4.68 4.06
C GLU A 153 -20.15 -3.82 5.04
N ILE A 154 -19.36 -2.88 4.52
CA ILE A 154 -18.54 -1.93 5.30
C ILE A 154 -19.39 -0.75 5.85
N GLY A 155 -20.72 -0.82 5.77
CA GLY A 155 -21.64 0.19 6.31
C GLY A 155 -21.23 0.72 7.70
N PRO A 156 -21.59 1.96 8.06
CA PRO A 156 -20.86 2.82 9.00
C PRO A 156 -20.46 2.10 10.29
N VAL A 157 -19.22 1.61 10.29
CA VAL A 157 -18.65 0.89 11.43
C VAL A 157 -18.25 1.93 12.47
N ARG A 158 -19.02 2.04 13.55
CA ARG A 158 -18.71 2.89 14.71
C ARG A 158 -18.93 2.12 16.00
N GLY A 159 -18.06 2.38 16.98
CA GLY A 159 -18.17 1.83 18.33
C GLY A 159 -17.48 0.47 18.52
N PRO A 160 -17.80 -0.24 19.62
CA PRO A 160 -17.10 -1.46 20.04
C PRO A 160 -17.24 -2.65 19.05
N GLU A 161 -18.25 -2.62 18.17
CA GLU A 161 -18.44 -3.63 17.11
C GLU A 161 -17.44 -3.52 15.95
N ALA A 162 -16.63 -2.45 15.90
CA ALA A 162 -15.70 -2.25 14.79
C ALA A 162 -14.67 -3.37 14.66
N ALA A 163 -14.19 -3.88 15.79
CA ALA A 163 -13.21 -4.95 15.81
C ALA A 163 -13.81 -6.28 15.31
N SER A 164 -15.05 -6.62 15.70
CA SER A 164 -15.70 -7.86 15.26
C SER A 164 -16.01 -7.84 13.77
N ARG A 165 -16.53 -6.72 13.24
CA ARG A 165 -16.77 -6.59 11.80
C ARG A 165 -15.49 -6.65 10.97
N LEU A 166 -14.40 -6.03 11.46
CA LEU A 166 -13.10 -6.13 10.80
C LEU A 166 -12.59 -7.57 10.78
N GLN A 167 -12.79 -8.33 11.87
CA GLN A 167 -12.44 -9.74 11.94
C GLN A 167 -13.27 -10.58 10.97
N GLU A 168 -14.59 -10.37 10.92
CA GLU A 168 -15.50 -11.06 9.98
C GLU A 168 -15.16 -10.75 8.52
N PHE A 169 -14.91 -9.48 8.19
CA PHE A 169 -14.47 -9.07 6.86
C PHE A 169 -13.14 -9.71 6.47
N THR A 170 -12.17 -9.73 7.39
CA THR A 170 -10.85 -10.35 7.17
C THR A 170 -11.00 -11.85 6.95
N GLN A 171 -11.84 -12.52 7.75
CA GLN A 171 -12.09 -13.95 7.61
C GLN A 171 -12.75 -14.29 6.27
N ARG A 172 -13.78 -13.53 5.85
CA ARG A 172 -14.44 -13.75 4.55
C ARG A 172 -13.53 -13.46 3.37
N THR A 173 -12.74 -12.39 3.45
CA THR A 173 -11.72 -12.09 2.43
C THR A 173 -10.73 -13.24 2.30
N ARG A 174 -10.31 -13.82 3.42
CA ARG A 174 -9.43 -15.00 3.45
C ARG A 174 -10.10 -16.23 2.85
N GLU A 175 -11.34 -16.53 3.22
CA GLU A 175 -12.11 -17.66 2.69
C GLU A 175 -12.33 -17.55 1.19
N GLN A 176 -12.68 -16.35 0.69
CA GLN A 176 -12.83 -16.08 -0.74
C GLN A 176 -11.50 -16.22 -1.49
N ALA A 177 -10.40 -15.68 -0.94
CA ALA A 177 -9.08 -15.82 -1.52
C ALA A 177 -8.63 -17.29 -1.57
N GLN A 178 -8.91 -18.05 -0.51
CA GLN A 178 -8.61 -19.49 -0.44
C GLN A 178 -9.43 -20.28 -1.47
N ALA A 179 -10.74 -20.03 -1.55
CA ALA A 179 -11.61 -20.69 -2.52
C ALA A 179 -11.21 -20.38 -3.97
N TRP A 180 -10.81 -19.14 -4.25
CA TRP A 180 -10.25 -18.76 -5.55
C TRP A 180 -8.92 -19.46 -5.83
N TRP A 181 -8.04 -19.54 -4.82
CA TRP A 181 -6.76 -20.22 -4.91
C TRP A 181 -6.91 -21.70 -5.23
N ASP A 182 -7.85 -22.38 -4.57
CA ASP A 182 -8.10 -23.81 -4.74
C ASP A 182 -8.69 -24.15 -6.13
N GLN A 183 -9.32 -23.18 -6.80
CA GLN A 183 -9.83 -23.34 -8.17
C GLN A 183 -8.75 -23.15 -9.25
N LEU A 184 -7.57 -22.63 -8.91
CA LEU A 184 -6.52 -22.42 -9.90
C LEU A 184 -5.92 -23.75 -10.38
N PRO A 185 -5.63 -23.89 -11.69
CA PRO A 185 -4.81 -24.99 -12.18
C PRO A 185 -3.45 -25.03 -11.47
N ASP A 186 -2.89 -26.23 -11.24
CA ASP A 186 -1.62 -26.41 -10.52
C ASP A 186 -0.46 -25.62 -11.15
N ARG A 187 -0.46 -25.50 -12.48
CA ARG A 187 0.52 -24.72 -13.24
C ARG A 187 0.42 -23.22 -12.94
N SER A 188 -0.80 -22.67 -12.91
CA SER A 188 -1.05 -21.26 -12.57
C SER A 188 -0.67 -20.97 -11.12
N ARG A 189 -1.03 -21.86 -10.18
CA ARG A 189 -0.62 -21.75 -8.75
C ARG A 189 0.89 -21.68 -8.61
N SER A 190 1.61 -22.60 -9.25
CA SER A 190 3.07 -22.66 -9.20
C SER A 190 3.71 -21.40 -9.79
N PHE A 191 3.17 -20.89 -10.91
CA PHE A 191 3.67 -19.67 -11.54
C PHE A 191 3.44 -18.43 -10.65
N LEU A 192 2.25 -18.30 -10.03
CA LEU A 192 1.96 -17.21 -9.10
C LEU A 192 2.83 -17.28 -7.83
N LEU A 193 3.05 -18.48 -7.27
CA LEU A 193 3.97 -18.67 -6.14
C LEU A 193 5.40 -18.30 -6.50
N ALA A 194 5.87 -18.70 -7.69
CA ALA A 194 7.21 -18.35 -8.16
C ALA A 194 7.36 -16.84 -8.38
N ALA A 195 6.34 -16.18 -8.95
CA ALA A 195 6.32 -14.72 -9.11
C ALA A 195 6.31 -14.00 -7.77
N LEU A 196 5.47 -14.44 -6.82
CA LEU A 196 5.41 -13.89 -5.46
C LEU A 196 6.77 -14.03 -4.75
N ALA A 197 7.35 -15.23 -4.73
CA ALA A 197 8.62 -15.50 -4.08
C ALA A 197 9.77 -14.74 -4.76
N GLY A 198 9.82 -14.75 -6.10
CA GLY A 198 10.83 -14.03 -6.88
C GLY A 198 10.76 -12.53 -6.66
N GLY A 199 9.57 -11.93 -6.71
CA GLY A 199 9.36 -10.52 -6.43
C GLY A 199 9.73 -10.15 -4.98
N PHE A 200 9.39 -11.01 -4.01
CA PHE A 200 9.75 -10.80 -2.61
C PHE A 200 11.25 -10.81 -2.37
N VAL A 201 11.95 -11.83 -2.89
CA VAL A 201 13.41 -11.96 -2.76
C VAL A 201 14.11 -10.78 -3.45
N LEU A 202 13.69 -10.43 -4.67
CA LEU A 202 14.23 -9.29 -5.39
C LEU A 202 14.03 -7.99 -4.60
N GLY A 203 12.83 -7.78 -4.04
CA GLY A 203 12.53 -6.59 -3.24
C GLY A 203 13.34 -6.51 -1.96
N LEU A 204 13.52 -7.64 -1.26
CA LEU A 204 14.41 -7.71 -0.09
C LEU A 204 15.85 -7.33 -0.44
N LEU A 205 16.39 -7.88 -1.54
CA LEU A 205 17.75 -7.59 -1.99
C LEU A 205 17.91 -6.10 -2.32
N VAL A 206 16.97 -5.53 -3.08
CA VAL A 206 16.98 -4.10 -3.43
C VAL A 206 16.88 -3.23 -2.18
N GLY A 207 15.95 -3.53 -1.27
CA GLY A 207 15.75 -2.78 -0.03
C GLY A 207 16.93 -2.83 0.94
N LEU A 208 17.66 -3.95 0.97
CA LEU A 208 18.87 -4.08 1.80
C LEU A 208 20.09 -3.42 1.16
N ALA A 209 20.22 -3.48 -0.17
CA ALA A 209 21.36 -2.95 -0.92
C ALA A 209 21.35 -1.42 -1.03
N ALA A 210 20.18 -0.81 -1.23
CA ALA A 210 20.05 0.63 -1.47
C ALA A 210 18.91 1.25 -0.65
N PRO A 211 19.04 1.38 0.68
CA PRO A 211 17.92 1.76 1.54
C PRO A 211 17.42 3.19 1.33
N GLY A 212 18.27 4.12 0.88
CA GLY A 212 17.85 5.48 0.53
C GLY A 212 16.88 5.46 -0.65
N THR A 213 17.38 5.02 -1.80
CA THR A 213 16.64 4.92 -3.07
C THR A 213 15.41 4.02 -2.98
N THR A 214 15.48 2.93 -2.20
CA THR A 214 14.35 1.99 -2.11
C THR A 214 13.16 2.59 -1.36
N SER A 215 13.40 3.45 -0.36
CA SER A 215 12.30 4.13 0.33
C SER A 215 11.52 5.07 -0.59
N GLU A 216 12.23 5.77 -1.47
CA GLU A 216 11.63 6.65 -2.46
C GLU A 216 10.85 5.84 -3.51
N LEU A 217 11.43 4.75 -4.00
CA LEU A 217 10.78 3.88 -4.97
C LEU A 217 9.50 3.25 -4.42
N ILE A 218 9.54 2.69 -3.20
CA ILE A 218 8.36 2.07 -2.56
C ILE A 218 7.26 3.12 -2.37
N THR A 219 7.63 4.28 -1.83
CA THR A 219 6.63 5.31 -1.53
C THR A 219 6.04 5.92 -2.80
N ALA A 220 6.82 6.04 -3.87
CA ALA A 220 6.33 6.44 -5.18
C ALA A 220 5.42 5.37 -5.83
N LEU A 221 5.77 4.08 -5.74
CA LEU A 221 4.94 2.97 -6.26
C LEU A 221 3.61 2.88 -5.52
N ALA A 222 3.65 2.82 -4.18
CA ALA A 222 2.45 2.69 -3.38
C ALA A 222 1.63 3.99 -3.38
N GLY A 223 2.27 5.16 -3.31
CA GLY A 223 1.60 6.45 -3.45
C GLY A 223 0.91 6.60 -4.81
N GLY A 224 1.59 6.25 -5.91
CA GLY A 224 1.01 6.24 -7.25
C GLY A 224 -0.17 5.29 -7.39
N GLY A 225 -0.09 4.10 -6.76
CA GLY A 225 -1.18 3.14 -6.74
C GLY A 225 -2.42 3.67 -6.00
N VAL A 226 -2.22 4.25 -4.80
CA VAL A 226 -3.28 4.86 -4.00
C VAL A 226 -3.91 6.06 -4.72
N VAL A 227 -3.09 6.90 -5.35
CA VAL A 227 -3.54 8.07 -6.14
C VAL A 227 -4.39 7.64 -7.32
N LEU A 228 -3.96 6.62 -8.08
CA LEU A 228 -4.74 6.14 -9.23
C LEU A 228 -6.03 5.44 -8.81
N ALA A 229 -5.98 4.60 -7.78
CA ALA A 229 -7.18 3.92 -7.29
C ALA A 229 -8.21 4.92 -6.75
N SER A 230 -7.77 5.84 -5.89
CA SER A 230 -8.65 6.85 -5.28
C SER A 230 -9.09 7.90 -6.30
N GLY A 231 -8.21 8.27 -7.24
CA GLY A 231 -8.51 9.22 -8.31
C GLY A 231 -9.50 8.68 -9.33
N GLY A 232 -9.37 7.40 -9.70
CA GLY A 232 -10.35 6.72 -10.56
C GLY A 232 -11.74 6.66 -9.90
N TRP A 233 -11.79 6.39 -8.59
CA TRP A 233 -13.03 6.43 -7.82
C TRP A 233 -13.61 7.84 -7.70
N LEU A 234 -12.78 8.86 -7.41
CA LEU A 234 -13.24 10.25 -7.32
C LEU A 234 -13.73 10.76 -8.68
N LEU A 235 -13.06 10.38 -9.77
CA LEU A 235 -13.49 10.73 -11.12
C LEU A 235 -14.86 10.13 -11.45
N SER A 236 -15.10 8.86 -11.09
CA SER A 236 -16.41 8.23 -11.29
C SER A 236 -17.50 8.82 -10.41
N ALA A 237 -17.17 9.25 -9.19
CA ALA A 237 -18.10 9.91 -8.28
C ALA A 237 -18.46 11.34 -8.73
N LEU A 238 -17.48 12.13 -9.17
CA LEU A 238 -17.66 13.54 -9.50
C LEU A 238 -18.16 13.76 -10.93
N SER A 239 -17.71 12.93 -11.88
CA SER A 239 -17.98 13.11 -13.31
C SER A 239 -18.20 11.76 -14.01
N PRO A 240 -19.38 11.13 -13.84
CA PRO A 240 -19.69 9.82 -14.44
C PRO A 240 -19.51 9.79 -15.97
N ASP A 241 -19.85 10.89 -16.66
CA ASP A 241 -19.70 11.02 -18.12
C ASP A 241 -18.22 11.08 -18.57
N LEU A 242 -17.32 11.61 -17.74
CA LEU A 242 -15.88 11.57 -18.02
C LEU A 242 -15.32 10.18 -17.72
N ALA A 243 -15.75 9.55 -16.63
CA ALA A 243 -15.30 8.22 -16.26
C ALA A 243 -15.66 7.16 -17.31
N SER A 244 -16.86 7.23 -17.90
CA SER A 244 -17.29 6.31 -18.96
C SER A 244 -16.50 6.47 -20.26
N ARG A 245 -15.97 7.67 -20.55
CA ARG A 245 -15.10 7.93 -21.71
C ARG A 245 -13.67 7.42 -21.51
N VAL A 246 -13.26 7.20 -20.27
CA VAL A 246 -11.91 6.75 -19.90
C VAL A 246 -11.94 5.23 -19.72
N THR A 247 -12.07 4.49 -20.82
CA THR A 247 -11.92 3.03 -20.82
C THR A 247 -10.43 2.67 -20.80
N LEU A 248 -9.86 2.49 -19.62
CA LEU A 248 -8.46 2.07 -19.48
C LEU A 248 -8.37 0.55 -19.53
N SER A 249 -7.64 0.02 -20.51
CA SER A 249 -7.29 -1.40 -20.52
C SER A 249 -6.37 -1.73 -19.32
N PRO A 250 -6.37 -2.97 -18.81
CA PRO A 250 -5.49 -3.35 -17.69
C PRO A 250 -4.00 -3.05 -17.96
N ASP A 251 -3.56 -3.26 -19.20
CA ASP A 251 -2.20 -2.93 -19.64
C ASP A 251 -1.94 -1.42 -19.54
N LEU A 252 -2.92 -0.58 -19.94
CA LEU A 252 -2.81 0.87 -19.86
C LEU A 252 -2.82 1.36 -18.41
N VAL A 253 -3.65 0.78 -17.54
CA VAL A 253 -3.65 1.11 -16.10
C VAL A 253 -2.29 0.80 -15.48
N ALA A 254 -1.73 -0.37 -15.78
CA ALA A 254 -0.40 -0.75 -15.29
C ALA A 254 0.69 0.20 -15.83
N ALA A 255 0.62 0.56 -17.12
CA ALA A 255 1.56 1.52 -17.72
C ALA A 255 1.44 2.91 -17.07
N VAL A 256 0.22 3.43 -16.89
CA VAL A 256 -0.02 4.72 -16.22
C VAL A 256 0.47 4.67 -14.78
N TRP A 257 0.24 3.58 -14.05
CA TRP A 257 0.77 3.40 -12.71
C TRP A 257 2.29 3.43 -12.64
N LEU A 258 2.96 2.72 -13.54
CA LEU A 258 4.42 2.75 -13.64
C LEU A 258 4.96 4.14 -14.00
N LEU A 259 4.29 4.86 -14.90
CA LEU A 259 4.66 6.23 -15.26
C LEU A 259 4.49 7.20 -14.08
N VAL A 260 3.37 7.10 -13.35
CA VAL A 260 3.13 7.90 -12.15
C VAL A 260 4.16 7.57 -11.07
N ALA A 261 4.46 6.28 -10.84
CA ALA A 261 5.48 5.87 -9.88
C ALA A 261 6.87 6.38 -10.28
N ALA A 262 7.24 6.27 -11.56
CA ALA A 262 8.52 6.77 -12.08
C ALA A 262 8.65 8.29 -11.91
N ALA A 263 7.58 9.05 -12.18
CA ALA A 263 7.55 10.48 -11.96
C ALA A 263 7.71 10.85 -10.48
N GLY A 264 7.04 10.13 -9.57
CA GLY A 264 7.16 10.35 -8.13
C GLY A 264 8.56 10.05 -7.61
N PHE A 265 9.12 8.94 -8.06
CA PHE A 265 10.49 8.56 -7.75
C PHE A 265 11.48 9.62 -8.21
N TRP A 266 11.33 10.11 -9.45
CA TRP A 266 12.16 11.18 -10.00
C TRP A 266 12.07 12.48 -9.17
N VAL A 267 10.86 12.90 -8.77
CA VAL A 267 10.64 14.08 -7.92
C VAL A 267 11.30 13.91 -6.54
N GLN A 268 11.20 12.74 -5.94
CA GLN A 268 11.82 12.47 -4.64
C GLN A 268 13.34 12.49 -4.73
N TRP A 269 13.91 11.84 -5.75
CA TRP A 269 15.35 11.78 -6.02
C TRP A 269 15.95 13.18 -6.13
N GLN A 270 15.31 14.09 -6.87
CA GLN A 270 15.86 15.43 -7.14
C GLN A 270 16.07 16.29 -5.89
N GLY A 271 15.38 16.02 -4.79
CA GLY A 271 15.55 16.81 -3.56
C GLY A 271 16.43 16.15 -2.51
N GLU A 272 17.23 15.13 -2.84
CA GLU A 272 18.36 14.75 -2.00
C GLU A 272 19.40 15.89 -2.00
N PRO A 273 19.71 16.50 -0.83
CA PRO A 273 20.72 17.56 -0.79
C PRO A 273 22.07 17.00 -1.24
N ALA A 274 22.73 17.71 -2.16
CA ALA A 274 24.05 17.34 -2.64
C ALA A 274 24.99 17.09 -1.45
N LYS A 275 25.53 15.86 -1.36
CA LYS A 275 26.41 15.48 -0.27
C LYS A 275 27.58 16.48 -0.24
N PRO A 276 27.81 17.21 0.87
CA PRO A 276 28.88 18.20 0.91
C PRO A 276 30.19 17.54 0.51
N GLN A 277 30.82 18.03 -0.55
CA GLN A 277 32.11 17.52 -0.99
C GLN A 277 33.09 17.77 0.15
N ARG A 278 33.66 16.69 0.69
CA ARG A 278 34.69 16.80 1.71
C ARG A 278 35.85 17.57 1.06
N PRO A 279 36.29 18.72 1.61
CA PRO A 279 37.38 19.47 1.03
C PRO A 279 38.59 18.53 0.89
N ALA A 280 39.18 18.50 -0.30
CA ALA A 280 40.38 17.73 -0.54
C ALA A 280 41.42 18.15 0.49
N ALA A 281 41.94 17.20 1.27
CA ALA A 281 42.98 17.48 2.24
C ALA A 281 44.19 18.04 1.49
N ALA A 282 44.55 19.29 1.80
CA ALA A 282 45.72 19.98 1.28
C ALA A 282 46.99 19.53 2.01
#